data_AF-A0A4T0E1I6-F1
#
_entry.id   AF-A0A4T0E1I6-F1
#
_cell.length_a   1.000
_cell.length_b   1.000
_cell.length_c   1.000
_cell.angle_alpha   90.00
_cell.angle_beta   90.00
_cell.angle_gamma   90.00
#
_symmetry.space_group_name_H-M   'P 1'
#
loop_
_entity.id
_entity.type
_entity.pdbx_description
1 polymer ?
#
loop_
_entity_poly.entity_id
_entity_poly.type
_entity_poly.pdbx_seq_one_letter_code
_entity_poly.pdbx_strand_id
1 'polypeptide(L)'
;MEECNAIQLAVAAGYEVISTASPKNHEYLKSLGASEVFDYNSPTVVKDIAATMNNKHRISASAYAIGVGSLNACIDILSQTKGKKFVAQASHDIPMKEFPTNMLAIMWKMGSSFVGWKLKGLRKGIGYKFVWSTEVMANELGSEMYEKFLPIALAERTFIAAPEPQVAGKGLEGIETAFAVAKKGVSAKKIVVSL
;
A
#
# COMPACT_ATOMS: atom_id res chain seq x y z
N MET A 1 1.06 4.23 -6.11
CA MET A 1 -0.18 4.17 -6.95
C MET A 1 -1.18 3.20 -6.37
N GLU A 2 -0.70 2.10 -5.81
CA GLU A 2 -1.51 1.12 -5.08
C GLU A 2 -2.24 1.74 -3.86
N GLU A 3 -1.77 2.87 -3.31
CA GLU A 3 -2.41 3.52 -2.15
C GLU A 3 -3.82 4.07 -2.43
N CYS A 4 -4.15 4.46 -3.67
CA CYS A 4 -5.43 5.11 -3.98
C CYS A 4 -6.64 4.17 -3.77
N ASN A 5 -6.49 2.90 -4.12
CA ASN A 5 -7.55 1.91 -3.93
C ASN A 5 -7.68 1.54 -2.45
N ALA A 6 -6.56 1.35 -1.75
CA ALA A 6 -6.56 0.99 -0.34
C ALA A 6 -7.25 2.05 0.53
N ILE A 7 -7.02 3.35 0.26
CA ILE A 7 -7.69 4.44 0.98
C ILE A 7 -9.20 4.38 0.76
N GLN A 8 -9.66 4.34 -0.49
CA GLN A 8 -11.09 4.36 -0.81
C GLN A 8 -11.82 3.14 -0.24
N LEU A 9 -11.20 1.95 -0.30
CA LEU A 9 -11.77 0.73 0.30
C LEU A 9 -11.87 0.82 1.82
N ALA A 10 -10.84 1.34 2.49
CA ALA A 10 -10.86 1.50 3.94
C ALA A 10 -11.90 2.54 4.38
N VAL A 11 -12.03 3.65 3.65
CA VAL A 11 -13.08 4.66 3.88
C VAL A 11 -14.47 4.08 3.66
N ALA A 12 -14.68 3.31 2.58
CA ALA A 12 -15.95 2.64 2.32
C ALA A 12 -16.32 1.61 3.40
N ALA A 13 -15.32 1.01 4.07
CA ALA A 13 -15.50 0.15 5.23
C ALA A 13 -15.73 0.92 6.55
N GLY A 14 -15.80 2.26 6.50
CA GLY A 14 -16.06 3.13 7.66
C GLY A 14 -14.84 3.46 8.51
N TYR A 15 -13.62 3.22 8.01
CA TYR A 15 -12.40 3.57 8.73
C TYR A 15 -11.94 5.00 8.43
N GLU A 16 -11.41 5.66 9.46
CA GLU A 16 -10.59 6.86 9.28
C GLU A 16 -9.18 6.44 8.81
N VAL A 17 -8.70 7.04 7.72
CA VAL A 17 -7.46 6.60 7.05
C VAL A 17 -6.35 7.64 7.20
N ILE A 18 -5.25 7.24 7.84
CA ILE A 18 -3.97 7.96 7.75
C ILE A 18 -3.12 7.29 6.68
N SER A 19 -2.59 8.08 5.74
CA SER A 19 -1.72 7.59 4.67
C SER A 19 -0.34 8.25 4.71
N THR A 20 0.59 7.72 3.93
CA THR A 20 1.85 8.40 3.61
C THR A 20 2.00 8.55 2.10
N ALA A 21 2.63 9.63 1.65
CA ALA A 21 2.96 9.90 0.24
C ALA A 21 3.94 11.08 0.14
N SER A 22 4.56 11.29 -1.02
CA SER A 22 5.33 12.51 -1.26
C SER A 22 4.43 13.76 -1.15
N PRO A 23 4.92 14.91 -0.67
CA PRO A 23 4.10 16.10 -0.38
C PRO A 23 3.19 16.55 -1.53
N LYS A 24 3.69 16.50 -2.77
CA LYS A 24 2.93 16.86 -3.98
C LYS A 24 1.64 16.07 -4.20
N ASN A 25 1.48 14.91 -3.56
CA ASN A 25 0.31 14.03 -3.69
C ASN A 25 -0.61 14.08 -2.46
N HIS A 26 -0.30 14.90 -1.44
CA HIS A 26 -1.07 14.91 -0.18
C HIS A 26 -2.51 15.32 -0.39
N GLU A 27 -2.75 16.46 -1.05
CA GLU A 27 -4.11 16.93 -1.34
C GLU A 27 -4.88 15.94 -2.21
N TYR A 28 -4.19 15.28 -3.15
CA TYR A 28 -4.80 14.25 -3.98
C TYR A 28 -5.24 13.02 -3.16
N LEU A 29 -4.44 12.55 -2.19
CA LEU A 29 -4.87 11.42 -1.35
C LEU A 29 -5.96 11.82 -0.35
N LYS A 30 -5.96 13.07 0.12
CA LYS A 30 -7.05 13.59 0.95
C LYS A 30 -8.37 13.65 0.19
N SER A 31 -8.34 14.04 -1.09
CA SER A 31 -9.56 14.04 -1.92
C SER A 31 -10.13 12.65 -2.17
N LEU A 32 -9.32 11.59 -2.02
CA LEU A 32 -9.75 10.19 -2.06
C LEU A 32 -10.24 9.67 -0.69
N GLY A 33 -10.21 10.49 0.36
CA GLY A 33 -10.75 10.18 1.68
C GLY A 33 -9.71 9.94 2.78
N ALA A 34 -8.41 10.09 2.53
CA ALA A 34 -7.43 10.09 3.62
C ALA A 34 -7.66 11.30 4.55
N SER A 35 -7.79 11.07 5.85
CA SER A 35 -7.98 12.14 6.83
C SER A 35 -6.70 12.94 7.02
N GLU A 36 -5.55 12.26 7.02
CA GLU A 36 -4.22 12.85 7.17
C GLU A 36 -3.21 12.11 6.30
N VAL A 37 -2.27 12.86 5.73
CA VAL A 37 -1.22 12.32 4.87
C VAL A 37 0.13 12.88 5.31
N PHE A 38 1.10 12.00 5.52
CA PHE A 38 2.45 12.35 5.95
C PHE A 38 3.48 12.09 4.85
N ASP A 39 4.58 12.83 4.83
CA ASP A 39 5.70 12.53 3.93
C ASP A 39 6.46 11.30 4.42
N TYR A 40 6.45 10.23 3.62
CA TYR A 40 7.17 9.00 3.95
C TYR A 40 8.69 9.19 3.98
N ASN A 41 9.22 10.25 3.35
CA ASN A 41 10.66 10.55 3.39
C ASN A 41 11.07 11.31 4.66
N SER A 42 10.10 11.79 5.45
CA SER A 42 10.42 12.49 6.68
C SER A 42 11.09 11.54 7.68
N PRO A 43 12.26 11.88 8.23
CA PRO A 43 12.93 11.04 9.24
C PRO A 43 12.10 10.91 10.54
N THR A 44 11.11 11.78 10.75
CA THR A 44 10.22 11.77 11.92
C THR A 44 8.87 11.14 11.65
N VAL A 45 8.57 10.69 10.42
CA VAL A 45 7.22 10.24 10.01
C VAL A 45 6.60 9.21 10.96
N VAL A 46 7.39 8.25 11.44
CA VAL A 46 6.94 7.21 12.39
C VAL A 46 6.50 7.83 13.72
N LYS A 47 7.31 8.76 14.24
CA LYS A 47 7.03 9.46 15.50
C LYS A 47 5.80 10.36 15.35
N ASP A 48 5.70 11.07 14.24
CA ASP A 48 4.64 12.04 13.98
C ASP A 48 3.28 11.34 13.83
N ILE A 49 3.23 10.20 13.13
CA ILE A 49 2.01 9.39 13.02
C ILE A 49 1.62 8.81 14.38
N ALA A 50 2.57 8.24 15.13
CA ALA A 50 2.29 7.68 16.46
C ALA A 50 1.79 8.75 17.43
N ALA A 51 2.41 9.94 17.44
CA ALA A 51 1.98 11.07 18.25
C ALA A 51 0.58 11.53 17.85
N THR A 52 0.30 11.66 16.56
CA THR A 52 -1.02 12.05 16.04
C THR A 52 -2.10 11.07 16.48
N MET A 53 -1.85 9.76 16.36
CA MET A 53 -2.77 8.71 16.82
C MET A 53 -3.06 8.83 18.32
N ASN A 54 -2.02 9.01 19.14
CA ASN A 54 -2.16 9.07 20.60
C ASN A 54 -2.83 10.37 21.07
N ASN A 55 -2.44 11.51 20.51
CA ASN A 55 -2.97 12.84 20.86
C ASN A 55 -4.45 12.98 20.50
N LYS A 56 -4.88 12.37 19.38
CA LYS A 56 -6.29 12.31 18.97
C LYS A 56 -7.04 11.12 19.59
N HIS A 57 -6.41 10.38 20.51
CA HIS A 57 -6.97 9.20 21.19
C HIS A 57 -7.54 8.14 20.23
N ARG A 58 -6.95 7.99 19.03
CA ARG A 58 -7.38 7.03 18.03
C ARG A 58 -6.99 5.61 18.40
N ILE A 59 -7.83 4.66 18.01
CA ILE A 59 -7.58 3.22 18.16
C ILE A 59 -7.25 2.66 16.78
N SER A 60 -6.08 2.03 16.65
CA SER A 60 -5.66 1.43 15.38
C SER A 60 -6.53 0.22 15.02
N ALA A 61 -7.13 0.25 13.82
CA ALA A 61 -7.82 -0.91 13.24
C ALA A 61 -6.84 -1.94 12.65
N SER A 62 -5.78 -1.49 11.99
CA SER A 62 -4.65 -2.27 11.44
C SER A 62 -3.68 -1.29 10.76
N ALA A 63 -2.56 -1.79 10.23
CA ALA A 63 -1.77 -1.08 9.21
C ALA A 63 -1.69 -1.88 7.91
N TYR A 64 -1.50 -1.17 6.80
CA TYR A 64 -1.23 -1.74 5.48
C TYR A 64 0.13 -1.24 4.97
N ALA A 65 1.02 -2.16 4.64
CA ALA A 65 2.41 -1.89 4.28
C ALA A 65 2.67 -2.18 2.80
N ILE A 66 3.14 -1.16 2.10
CA ILE A 66 3.49 -1.21 0.68
C ILE A 66 4.74 -0.38 0.38
N GLY A 67 5.64 -0.93 -0.43
CA GLY A 67 7.00 -0.44 -0.64
C GLY A 67 8.03 -0.97 0.35
N VAL A 68 9.30 -0.80 0.00
CA VAL A 68 10.47 -1.11 0.84
C VAL A 68 10.46 -0.23 2.09
N GLY A 69 10.78 -0.78 3.25
CA GLY A 69 10.81 -0.14 4.57
C GLY A 69 9.45 0.06 5.24
N SER A 70 8.35 -0.08 4.49
CA SER A 70 7.00 0.22 4.97
C SER A 70 6.52 -0.71 6.09
N LEU A 71 6.83 -2.01 6.03
CA LEU A 71 6.49 -2.98 7.07
C LEU A 71 7.12 -2.57 8.41
N ASN A 72 8.39 -2.20 8.35
CA ASN A 72 9.16 -1.81 9.53
C ASN A 72 8.57 -0.56 10.19
N ALA A 73 8.25 0.45 9.37
CA ALA A 73 7.59 1.67 9.83
C ALA A 73 6.22 1.37 10.45
N CYS A 74 5.40 0.52 9.82
CA CYS A 74 4.10 0.12 10.36
C CYS A 74 4.22 -0.59 11.71
N ILE A 75 5.16 -1.53 11.85
CA ILE A 75 5.44 -2.22 13.12
C ILE A 75 5.83 -1.20 14.20
N ASP A 76 6.68 -0.22 13.86
CA ASP A 76 7.14 0.78 14.81
C ASP A 76 6.02 1.74 15.25
N ILE A 77 5.17 2.17 14.32
CA ILE A 77 3.97 2.97 14.61
C ILE A 77 3.03 2.16 15.50
N LEU A 78 2.65 0.95 15.11
CA LEU A 78 1.70 0.13 15.86
C LEU A 78 2.22 -0.26 17.23
N SER A 79 3.54 -0.38 17.44
CA SER A 79 4.11 -0.62 18.77
C SER A 79 3.91 0.54 19.75
N GLN A 80 3.57 1.74 19.25
CA GLN A 80 3.42 2.96 20.05
C GLN A 80 1.97 3.45 20.16
N THR A 81 1.01 2.80 19.49
CA THR A 81 -0.40 3.20 19.50
C THR A 81 -1.26 2.22 20.33
N LYS A 82 -2.57 2.47 20.46
CA LYS A 82 -3.54 1.50 21.02
C LYS A 82 -4.29 0.78 19.89
N GLY A 83 -4.93 -0.35 20.21
CA GLY A 83 -5.75 -1.11 19.25
C GLY A 83 -5.06 -2.33 18.63
N LYS A 84 -5.52 -2.75 17.45
CA LYS A 84 -5.07 -3.97 16.76
C LYS A 84 -3.59 -3.88 16.42
N LYS A 85 -2.88 -4.98 16.70
CA LYS A 85 -1.43 -5.15 16.50
C LYS A 85 -1.13 -6.04 15.32
N PHE A 86 -1.57 -5.61 14.13
CA PHE A 86 -1.43 -6.40 12.92
C PHE A 86 -1.10 -5.53 11.71
N VAL A 87 -0.23 -6.04 10.83
CA VAL A 87 0.12 -5.41 9.55
C VAL A 87 -0.20 -6.35 8.39
N ALA A 88 -1.01 -5.89 7.45
CA ALA A 88 -1.16 -6.54 6.15
C ALA A 88 -0.09 -5.99 5.19
N GLN A 89 0.68 -6.84 4.53
CA GLN A 89 1.79 -6.43 3.66
C GLN A 89 1.53 -6.85 2.22
N ALA A 90 1.64 -5.93 1.27
CA ALA A 90 1.45 -6.21 -0.16
C ALA A 90 2.75 -6.19 -0.99
N SER A 91 3.87 -5.79 -0.40
CA SER A 91 5.17 -5.83 -1.05
C SER A 91 6.24 -6.41 -0.13
N HIS A 92 7.12 -7.23 -0.68
CA HIS A 92 8.29 -7.68 0.05
C HIS A 92 9.25 -6.51 0.26
N ASP A 93 9.82 -6.42 1.45
CA ASP A 93 10.77 -5.38 1.81
C ASP A 93 12.20 -5.76 1.34
N ILE A 94 12.29 -6.09 0.05
CA ILE A 94 13.52 -6.46 -0.65
C ILE A 94 13.66 -5.58 -1.90
N PRO A 95 14.68 -4.71 -1.99
CA PRO A 95 14.92 -3.91 -3.18
C PRO A 95 15.16 -4.81 -4.40
N MET A 96 14.28 -4.76 -5.41
CA MET A 96 14.41 -5.59 -6.62
C MET A 96 15.74 -5.37 -7.38
N LYS A 97 16.34 -4.17 -7.26
CA LYS A 97 17.63 -3.84 -7.87
C LYS A 97 18.82 -4.64 -7.32
N GLU A 98 18.66 -5.26 -6.15
CA GLU A 98 19.72 -6.00 -5.47
C GLU A 98 19.36 -7.49 -5.28
N PHE A 99 18.55 -8.06 -6.18
CA PHE A 99 18.35 -9.50 -6.18
C PHE A 99 19.65 -10.16 -6.66
N PRO A 100 20.33 -10.94 -5.81
CA PRO A 100 21.50 -11.67 -6.26
C PRO A 100 21.08 -12.70 -7.30
N THR A 101 21.90 -12.93 -8.32
CA THR A 101 21.60 -13.90 -9.39
C THR A 101 21.68 -15.36 -8.91
N ASN A 102 22.35 -15.60 -7.77
CA ASN A 102 22.51 -16.92 -7.20
C ASN A 102 21.36 -17.25 -6.23
N MET A 103 20.66 -18.36 -6.50
CA MET A 103 19.57 -18.89 -5.69
C MET A 103 19.91 -19.04 -4.21
N LEU A 104 21.15 -19.45 -3.87
CA LEU A 104 21.57 -19.58 -2.47
C LEU A 104 21.60 -18.21 -1.76
N ALA A 105 22.09 -17.19 -2.44
CA ALA A 105 22.13 -15.82 -1.92
C ALA A 105 20.71 -15.22 -1.82
N ILE A 106 19.81 -15.55 -2.75
CA ILE A 106 18.39 -15.18 -2.67
C ILE A 106 17.76 -15.80 -1.42
N MET A 107 17.94 -17.12 -1.23
CA MET A 107 17.40 -17.84 -0.06
C MET A 107 17.98 -17.29 1.25
N TRP A 108 19.27 -16.94 1.27
CA TRP A 108 19.90 -16.31 2.43
C TRP A 108 19.34 -14.92 2.73
N LYS A 109 19.25 -14.02 1.73
CA LYS A 109 18.71 -12.66 1.90
C LYS A 109 17.24 -12.69 2.32
N MET A 110 16.43 -13.55 1.70
CA MET A 110 15.03 -13.76 2.08
C MET A 110 14.94 -14.33 3.49
N GLY A 111 15.62 -15.44 3.78
CA GLY A 111 15.58 -16.11 5.08
C GLY A 111 15.99 -15.20 6.23
N SER A 112 17.10 -14.48 6.10
CA SER A 112 17.59 -13.54 7.13
C SER A 112 16.63 -12.37 7.35
N SER A 113 16.06 -11.81 6.29
CA SER A 113 15.06 -10.72 6.40
C SER A 113 13.77 -11.20 7.07
N PHE A 114 13.25 -12.36 6.67
CA PHE A 114 12.05 -12.95 7.29
C PHE A 114 12.26 -13.27 8.77
N VAL A 115 13.42 -13.82 9.14
CA VAL A 115 13.77 -14.09 10.54
C VAL A 115 13.84 -12.78 11.32
N GLY A 116 14.52 -11.75 10.79
CA GLY A 116 14.62 -10.44 11.42
C GLY A 116 13.25 -9.78 11.67
N TRP A 117 12.35 -9.80 10.67
CA TRP A 117 11.01 -9.25 10.81
C TRP A 117 10.12 -10.07 11.72
N LYS A 118 10.18 -11.41 11.65
CA LYS A 118 9.44 -12.29 12.57
C LYS A 118 9.88 -12.05 14.01
N LEU A 119 11.18 -11.91 14.25
CA LEU A 119 11.73 -11.60 15.57
C LEU A 119 11.31 -10.21 16.06
N LYS A 120 11.38 -9.18 15.22
CA LYS A 120 10.96 -7.82 15.58
C LYS A 120 9.45 -7.75 15.88
N GLY A 121 8.63 -8.37 15.04
CA GLY A 121 7.19 -8.50 15.24
C GLY A 121 6.89 -9.19 16.57
N LEU A 122 7.51 -10.34 16.83
CA LEU A 122 7.36 -11.07 18.09
C LEU A 122 7.78 -10.22 19.31
N ARG A 123 8.94 -9.56 19.25
CA ARG A 123 9.45 -8.71 20.35
C ARG A 123 8.52 -7.54 20.66
N LYS A 124 7.82 -7.02 19.66
CA LYS A 124 6.89 -5.89 19.79
C LYS A 124 5.43 -6.31 19.93
N GLY A 125 5.13 -7.61 19.95
CA GLY A 125 3.76 -8.13 19.95
C GLY A 125 2.94 -7.73 18.72
N ILE A 126 3.59 -7.51 17.57
CA ILE A 126 2.94 -7.11 16.32
C ILE A 126 2.96 -8.29 15.34
N GLY A 127 1.77 -8.76 14.96
CA GLY A 127 1.63 -9.74 13.88
C GLY A 127 1.72 -9.07 12.51
N TYR A 128 2.12 -9.83 11.50
CA TYR A 128 1.98 -9.42 10.10
C TYR A 128 1.71 -10.62 9.20
N LYS A 129 1.01 -10.38 8.08
CA LYS A 129 0.81 -11.40 7.02
C LYS A 129 0.96 -10.75 5.66
N PHE A 130 1.61 -11.47 4.74
CA PHE A 130 1.63 -11.10 3.34
C PHE A 130 0.28 -11.35 2.69
N VAL A 131 -0.23 -10.38 1.93
CA VAL A 131 -1.48 -10.49 1.18
C VAL A 131 -1.17 -11.21 -0.13
N TRP A 132 -1.52 -12.49 -0.19
CA TRP A 132 -1.38 -13.28 -1.41
C TRP A 132 -2.57 -13.04 -2.34
N SER A 133 -2.31 -12.49 -3.53
CA SER A 133 -3.36 -12.26 -4.54
C SER A 133 -4.05 -13.55 -4.97
N THR A 134 -3.35 -14.69 -4.92
CA THR A 134 -3.92 -16.01 -5.20
C THR A 134 -4.98 -16.44 -4.19
N GLU A 135 -4.92 -15.97 -2.93
CA GLU A 135 -5.95 -16.24 -1.93
C GLU A 135 -7.28 -15.57 -2.31
N VAL A 136 -7.26 -14.42 -3.01
CA VAL A 136 -8.47 -13.71 -3.47
C VAL A 136 -9.23 -14.50 -4.54
N MET A 137 -8.53 -15.33 -5.32
CA MET A 137 -9.17 -16.23 -6.30
C MET A 137 -9.76 -17.47 -5.65
N ALA A 138 -9.27 -17.84 -4.46
CA ALA A 138 -9.64 -19.06 -3.76
C ALA A 138 -10.75 -18.84 -2.71
N ASN A 139 -11.25 -17.62 -2.57
CA ASN A 139 -12.30 -17.29 -1.60
C ASN A 139 -13.36 -16.34 -2.20
N GLU A 140 -14.40 -16.09 -1.41
CA GLU A 140 -15.55 -15.26 -1.81
C GLU A 140 -15.21 -13.77 -1.96
N LEU A 141 -14.05 -13.32 -1.46
CA LEU A 141 -13.67 -11.92 -1.45
C LEU A 141 -13.58 -11.35 -2.88
N GLY A 142 -13.11 -12.15 -3.84
CA GLY A 142 -13.05 -11.73 -5.24
C GLY A 142 -14.42 -11.37 -5.79
N SER A 143 -15.41 -12.27 -5.66
CA SER A 143 -16.78 -12.04 -6.14
C SER A 143 -17.45 -10.89 -5.37
N GLU A 144 -17.35 -10.85 -4.04
CA GLU A 144 -17.90 -9.75 -3.24
C GLU A 144 -17.35 -8.38 -3.68
N MET A 145 -16.04 -8.30 -3.93
CA MET A 145 -15.40 -7.06 -4.33
C MET A 145 -15.73 -6.66 -5.77
N TYR A 146 -15.56 -7.55 -6.74
CA TYR A 146 -15.60 -7.20 -8.16
C TYR A 146 -17.00 -7.28 -8.78
N GLU A 147 -17.91 -8.08 -8.22
CA GLU A 147 -19.25 -8.27 -8.77
C GLU A 147 -20.30 -7.50 -7.98
N LYS A 148 -20.14 -7.38 -6.65
CA LYS A 148 -21.17 -6.77 -5.79
C LYS A 148 -20.81 -5.36 -5.36
N PHE A 149 -19.59 -5.12 -4.89
CA PHE A 149 -19.19 -3.80 -4.39
C PHE A 149 -18.77 -2.82 -5.49
N LEU A 150 -17.71 -3.14 -6.25
CA LEU A 150 -17.09 -2.20 -7.18
C LEU A 150 -18.04 -1.68 -8.27
N PRO A 151 -18.89 -2.49 -8.91
CA PRO A 151 -19.79 -1.98 -9.95
C PRO A 151 -20.75 -0.90 -9.43
N ILE A 152 -21.30 -1.11 -8.23
CA ILE A 152 -22.20 -0.15 -7.57
C ILE A 152 -21.40 1.10 -7.17
N ALA A 153 -20.28 0.92 -6.47
CA ALA A 153 -19.49 2.03 -5.95
C ALA A 153 -18.91 2.93 -7.06
N LEU A 154 -18.54 2.34 -8.20
CA LEU A 154 -18.11 3.08 -9.39
C LEU A 154 -19.27 3.82 -10.05
N ALA A 155 -20.45 3.20 -10.17
CA ALA A 155 -21.64 3.82 -10.74
C ALA A 155 -22.12 5.02 -9.90
N GLU A 156 -22.10 4.88 -8.58
CA GLU A 156 -22.47 5.92 -7.62
C GLU A 156 -21.36 6.94 -7.37
N ARG A 157 -20.15 6.71 -7.89
CA ARG A 157 -18.94 7.52 -7.66
C ARG A 157 -18.54 7.65 -6.19
N THR A 158 -18.97 6.72 -5.35
CA THR A 158 -18.46 6.54 -3.98
C THR A 158 -17.09 5.84 -3.99
N PHE A 159 -16.73 5.24 -5.12
CA PHE A 159 -15.38 4.83 -5.47
C PHE A 159 -15.06 5.38 -6.87
N ILE A 160 -13.86 5.94 -7.06
CA ILE A 160 -13.39 6.45 -8.35
C ILE A 160 -12.17 5.69 -8.85
N ALA A 161 -12.11 5.51 -10.17
CA ALA A 161 -10.93 4.95 -10.83
C ALA A 161 -9.74 5.91 -10.67
N ALA A 162 -8.83 5.55 -9.78
CA ALA A 162 -7.71 6.38 -9.38
C ALA A 162 -6.37 5.62 -9.47
N PRO A 163 -5.27 6.31 -9.81
CA PRO A 163 -5.23 7.70 -10.25
C PRO A 163 -5.65 7.90 -11.69
N GLU A 164 -5.76 9.17 -12.09
CA GLU A 164 -6.10 9.56 -13.45
C GLU A 164 -5.25 8.81 -14.49
N PRO A 165 -5.87 8.33 -15.57
CA PRO A 165 -5.14 7.64 -16.62
C PRO A 165 -4.27 8.63 -17.41
N GLN A 166 -3.07 8.19 -17.76
CA GLN A 166 -2.23 8.79 -18.78
C GLN A 166 -2.17 7.81 -19.95
N VAL A 167 -2.86 8.14 -21.04
CA VAL A 167 -2.82 7.33 -22.25
C VAL A 167 -1.45 7.50 -22.91
N ALA A 168 -0.73 6.39 -23.10
CA ALA A 168 0.63 6.36 -23.65
C ALA A 168 0.75 5.45 -24.89
N GLY A 169 -0.37 5.15 -25.54
CA GLY A 169 -0.40 4.33 -26.75
C GLY A 169 -1.82 3.96 -27.17
N LYS A 170 -1.93 3.44 -28.41
CA LYS A 170 -3.16 2.85 -28.95
C LYS A 170 -2.85 1.49 -29.60
N GLY A 171 -3.71 0.50 -29.37
CA GLY A 171 -3.50 -0.87 -29.81
C GLY A 171 -2.27 -1.53 -29.19
N LEU A 172 -1.97 -2.75 -29.62
CA LEU A 172 -0.81 -3.51 -29.13
C LEU A 172 0.52 -2.79 -29.39
N GLU A 173 0.60 -2.01 -30.47
CA GLU A 173 1.83 -1.29 -30.84
C GLU A 173 2.16 -0.14 -29.89
N GLY A 174 1.18 0.29 -29.10
CA GLY A 174 1.35 1.27 -28.03
C GLY A 174 2.02 0.73 -26.77
N ILE A 175 2.17 -0.60 -26.63
CA ILE A 175 2.65 -1.22 -25.39
C ILE A 175 4.10 -0.82 -25.08
N GLU A 176 4.99 -0.88 -26.06
CA GLU A 176 6.41 -0.53 -25.85
C GLU A 176 6.56 0.93 -25.41
N THR A 177 5.80 1.84 -26.05
CA THR A 177 5.77 3.26 -25.68
C THR A 177 5.28 3.44 -24.24
N ALA A 178 4.20 2.75 -23.86
CA ALA A 178 3.67 2.79 -22.50
C ALA A 178 4.68 2.27 -21.46
N PHE A 179 5.42 1.19 -21.75
CA PHE A 179 6.50 0.70 -20.89
C PHE A 179 7.63 1.71 -20.75
N ALA A 180 8.06 2.34 -21.85
CA ALA A 180 9.11 3.36 -21.82
C ALA A 180 8.72 4.56 -20.94
N VAL A 181 7.45 4.97 -20.99
CA VAL A 181 6.90 6.01 -20.11
C VAL A 181 6.91 5.54 -18.66
N ALA A 182 6.39 4.35 -18.37
CA ALA A 182 6.34 3.81 -17.01
C ALA A 182 7.74 3.70 -16.38
N LYS A 183 8.74 3.27 -17.15
CA LYS A 183 10.14 3.11 -16.71
C LYS A 183 10.81 4.43 -16.31
N LYS A 184 10.40 5.56 -16.89
CA LYS A 184 10.88 6.90 -16.50
C LYS A 184 10.37 7.35 -15.12
N GLY A 185 9.41 6.61 -14.55
CA GLY A 185 8.74 6.95 -13.30
C GLY A 185 7.54 7.85 -13.56
N VAL A 186 6.41 7.50 -12.93
CA VAL A 186 5.14 8.20 -13.10
C VAL A 186 4.59 8.54 -11.71
N SER A 187 4.22 9.80 -11.51
CA SER A 187 3.69 10.29 -10.24
C SER A 187 2.18 10.40 -10.35
N ALA A 188 1.46 9.64 -9.51
CA ALA A 188 0.00 9.73 -9.37
C ALA A 188 -0.76 9.73 -10.71
N LYS A 189 -0.33 8.91 -11.68
CA LYS A 189 -1.06 8.63 -12.93
C LYS A 189 -0.93 7.18 -13.33
N LYS A 190 -2.00 6.59 -13.86
CA LYS A 190 -2.01 5.21 -14.34
C LYS A 190 -1.68 5.22 -15.84
N ILE A 191 -0.58 4.60 -16.25
CA ILE A 191 -0.29 4.46 -17.68
C ILE A 191 -1.30 3.49 -18.30
N VAL A 192 -1.98 3.93 -19.36
CA VAL A 192 -3.01 3.17 -20.08
C VAL A 192 -2.66 3.11 -21.56
N VAL A 193 -2.90 1.95 -22.17
CA VAL A 193 -2.91 1.79 -23.62
C VAL A 193 -4.37 1.71 -24.03
N SER A 194 -4.79 2.61 -24.92
CA SER A 194 -6.15 2.61 -25.48
C SER A 194 -6.29 1.51 -26.55
N LEU A 195 -7.51 1.02 -26.76
CA LEU A 195 -7.82 0.06 -27.83
C LEU A 195 -8.00 0.78 -29.17
#